data_AF-A0A426U5G7-F1
#
_entry.id   AF-A0A426U5G7-F1
#
_cell.length_a   1.000
_cell.length_b   1.000
_cell.length_c   1.000
_cell.angle_alpha   90.00
_cell.angle_beta   90.00
_cell.angle_gamma   90.00
#
_symmetry.space_group_name_H-M   'P 1'
#
loop_
_entity.id
_entity.type
_entity.pdbx_description
1 polymer ?
#
loop_
_entity_poly.entity_id
_entity_poly.type
_entity_poly.pdbx_seq_one_letter_code
_entity_poly.pdbx_strand_id
1 'polypeptide(L)'
;MSFASKLSDMPMDQALRIFQRGTRSGKLMIWRAEERGVIWMLNGQVVHAIVINITDRSLLHTSEAALRHLLTWDEGHFRYTPEAADSIYPVTISKPTCEILAMAEEPRHASEVREHAAHLTPDTVLAALPQVEGKSQKLQMSAMEWIILVRIGQERKTLQALATECSTSFEHIAAMATTLLEHGLVRPVTPRFASAARHKVQASAS
;
A
#
# COMPACT_ATOMS: atom_id res chain seq x y z
N MET A 1 -12.46 -25.47 -5.73
CA MET A 1 -12.84 -24.98 -4.39
C MET A 1 -13.27 -23.52 -4.51
N SER A 2 -14.44 -23.15 -4.00
CA SER A 2 -14.85 -21.74 -3.88
C SER A 2 -14.27 -21.12 -2.62
N PHE A 3 -13.91 -19.84 -2.66
CA PHE A 3 -13.32 -19.10 -1.54
C PHE A 3 -14.18 -17.87 -1.24
N ALA A 4 -14.42 -17.56 0.02
CA ALA A 4 -15.18 -16.37 0.43
C ALA A 4 -14.52 -15.72 1.65
N SER A 5 -14.46 -14.39 1.65
CA SER A 5 -13.86 -13.61 2.74
C SER A 5 -14.46 -12.21 2.79
N LYS A 6 -14.19 -11.49 3.87
CA LYS A 6 -14.46 -10.05 3.97
C LYS A 6 -13.29 -9.26 3.35
N LEU A 7 -13.59 -8.08 2.83
CA LEU A 7 -12.57 -7.14 2.36
C LEU A 7 -11.70 -6.60 3.51
N SER A 8 -12.27 -6.48 4.71
CA SER A 8 -11.54 -6.12 5.93
C SER A 8 -10.47 -7.14 6.33
N ASP A 9 -10.70 -8.43 6.02
CA ASP A 9 -9.81 -9.52 6.39
C ASP A 9 -8.75 -9.77 5.30
N MET A 10 -9.11 -9.49 4.06
CA MET A 10 -8.25 -9.62 2.88
C MET A 10 -8.65 -8.56 1.84
N PRO A 11 -7.87 -7.48 1.72
CA PRO A 11 -8.06 -6.46 0.70
C PRO A 11 -8.10 -7.03 -0.72
N MET A 12 -8.81 -6.34 -1.62
CA MET A 12 -9.04 -6.81 -2.98
C MET A 12 -7.74 -6.99 -3.78
N ASP A 13 -6.78 -6.09 -3.63
CA ASP A 13 -5.45 -6.19 -4.24
C ASP A 13 -4.71 -7.46 -3.79
N GLN A 14 -4.77 -7.79 -2.49
CA GLN A 14 -4.17 -9.00 -1.95
C GLN A 14 -4.87 -10.26 -2.51
N ALA A 15 -6.20 -10.26 -2.57
CA ALA A 15 -6.97 -11.37 -3.14
C ALA A 15 -6.60 -11.61 -4.62
N LEU A 16 -6.52 -10.55 -5.43
CA LEU A 16 -6.13 -10.64 -6.84
C LEU A 16 -4.69 -11.16 -7.00
N ARG A 17 -3.74 -10.75 -6.16
CA ARG A 17 -2.36 -11.27 -6.17
C ARG A 17 -2.30 -12.77 -5.88
N ILE A 18 -3.14 -13.27 -4.96
CA ILE A 18 -3.23 -14.71 -4.66
C ILE A 18 -3.76 -15.48 -5.87
N PHE A 19 -4.81 -14.99 -6.51
CA PHE A 19 -5.39 -15.65 -7.69
C PHE A 19 -4.47 -15.61 -8.91
N GLN A 20 -3.71 -14.53 -9.07
CA GLN A 20 -2.69 -14.40 -10.12
C GLN A 20 -1.58 -15.46 -9.98
N ARG A 21 -1.05 -15.66 -8.77
CA ARG A 21 -0.01 -16.68 -8.51
C ARG A 21 -0.49 -18.10 -8.75
N GLY A 22 -1.75 -18.37 -8.46
CA GLY A 22 -2.37 -19.68 -8.69
C GLY A 22 -2.91 -19.89 -10.11
N THR A 23 -2.66 -18.96 -11.04
CA THR A 23 -3.15 -18.97 -12.44
C THR A 23 -4.63 -19.32 -12.57
N ARG A 24 -5.46 -18.88 -11.61
CA ARG A 24 -6.85 -19.32 -11.51
C ARG A 24 -7.75 -18.58 -12.50
N SER A 25 -8.69 -19.31 -13.10
CA SER A 25 -9.75 -18.78 -13.97
C SER A 25 -11.10 -18.86 -13.26
N GLY A 26 -11.99 -17.91 -13.50
CA GLY A 26 -13.31 -17.87 -12.91
C GLY A 26 -13.76 -16.46 -12.56
N LYS A 27 -14.74 -16.35 -11.66
CA LYS A 27 -15.33 -15.06 -11.29
C LYS A 27 -15.17 -14.76 -9.81
N LEU A 28 -14.87 -13.50 -9.53
CA LEU A 28 -14.90 -12.91 -8.21
C LEU A 28 -16.14 -12.03 -8.11
N MET A 29 -17.10 -12.42 -7.28
CA MET A 29 -18.27 -11.61 -6.96
C MET A 29 -17.99 -10.83 -5.70
N ILE A 30 -18.28 -9.54 -5.70
CA ILE A 30 -17.96 -8.60 -4.62
C ILE A 30 -19.22 -7.82 -4.28
N TRP A 31 -19.47 -7.57 -3.01
CA TRP A 31 -20.67 -6.86 -2.60
C TRP A 31 -20.51 -6.06 -1.31
N ARG A 32 -21.10 -4.87 -1.31
CA ARG A 32 -21.30 -4.00 -0.14
C ARG A 32 -22.76 -3.54 -0.07
N ALA A 33 -23.13 -2.56 0.75
CA ALA A 33 -24.54 -2.18 0.94
C ALA A 33 -25.31 -1.97 -0.39
N GLU A 34 -24.90 -0.99 -1.20
CA GLU A 34 -25.66 -0.55 -2.37
C GLU A 34 -25.06 -0.98 -3.73
N GLU A 35 -23.88 -1.59 -3.71
CA GLU A 35 -23.13 -1.91 -4.93
C GLU A 35 -22.73 -3.39 -5.00
N ARG A 36 -22.66 -3.92 -6.23
CA ARG A 36 -22.13 -5.24 -6.55
C ARG A 36 -21.07 -5.13 -7.63
N GLY A 37 -19.96 -5.82 -7.42
CA GLY A 37 -18.89 -5.97 -8.39
C GLY A 37 -18.80 -7.40 -8.90
N VAL A 38 -18.42 -7.55 -10.17
CA VAL A 38 -17.99 -8.84 -10.72
C VAL A 38 -16.67 -8.62 -11.44
N ILE A 39 -15.68 -9.45 -11.12
CA ILE A 39 -14.38 -9.49 -11.80
C ILE A 39 -14.24 -10.87 -12.45
N TRP A 40 -13.96 -10.90 -13.75
CA TRP A 40 -13.65 -12.12 -14.48
C TRP A 40 -12.14 -12.26 -14.61
N MET A 41 -11.67 -13.47 -14.32
CA MET A 41 -10.26 -13.84 -14.40
C MET A 41 -10.07 -15.02 -15.34
N LEU A 42 -9.01 -14.95 -16.12
CA LEU A 42 -8.54 -16.00 -17.02
C LEU A 42 -7.04 -16.18 -16.83
N ASN A 43 -6.60 -17.40 -16.49
CA ASN A 43 -5.19 -17.75 -16.27
C ASN A 43 -4.49 -16.80 -15.28
N GLY A 44 -5.18 -16.39 -14.23
CA GLY A 44 -4.67 -15.46 -13.22
C GLY A 44 -4.61 -13.99 -13.66
N GLN A 45 -5.15 -13.66 -14.84
CA GLN A 45 -5.27 -12.27 -15.31
C GLN A 45 -6.73 -11.82 -15.24
N VAL A 46 -6.97 -10.59 -14.81
CA VAL A 46 -8.27 -9.95 -14.91
C VAL A 46 -8.54 -9.60 -16.36
N VAL A 47 -9.63 -10.11 -16.92
CA VAL A 47 -10.03 -9.88 -18.32
C VAL A 47 -11.22 -8.95 -18.45
N HIS A 48 -12.04 -8.84 -17.40
CA HIS A 48 -13.18 -7.93 -17.34
C HIS A 48 -13.57 -7.62 -15.90
N ALA A 49 -14.24 -6.49 -15.71
CA ALA A 49 -14.90 -6.17 -14.45
C ALA A 49 -16.14 -5.32 -14.72
N ILE A 50 -17.15 -5.41 -13.84
CA ILE A 50 -18.29 -4.50 -13.81
C ILE A 50 -18.63 -4.13 -12.38
N VAL A 51 -19.25 -2.96 -12.22
CA VAL A 51 -19.88 -2.52 -10.97
C VAL A 51 -21.30 -2.08 -11.28
N ILE A 52 -22.26 -2.61 -10.53
CA ILE A 52 -23.67 -2.25 -10.64
C ILE A 52 -24.18 -1.68 -9.32
N ASN A 53 -25.05 -0.69 -9.39
CA ASN A 53 -25.85 -0.25 -8.25
C ASN A 53 -27.06 -1.18 -8.11
N ILE A 54 -27.35 -1.67 -6.91
CA ILE A 54 -28.44 -2.64 -6.72
C ILE A 54 -29.81 -1.98 -6.67
N THR A 55 -29.86 -0.71 -6.27
CA THR A 55 -31.09 0.03 -6.00
C THR A 55 -31.81 0.36 -7.30
N ASP A 56 -31.08 0.84 -8.30
CA ASP A 56 -31.61 1.18 -9.63
C ASP A 56 -31.21 0.20 -10.74
N ARG A 57 -30.38 -0.82 -10.40
CA ARG A 57 -29.82 -1.81 -11.35
C ARG A 57 -29.00 -1.19 -12.47
N SER A 58 -28.48 0.02 -12.27
CA SER A 58 -27.64 0.71 -13.26
C SER A 58 -26.21 0.15 -13.26
N LEU A 59 -25.60 0.12 -14.45
CA LEU A 59 -24.18 -0.17 -14.61
C LEU A 59 -23.38 1.09 -14.29
N LEU A 60 -22.71 1.11 -13.15
CA LEU A 60 -21.90 2.26 -12.71
C LEU A 60 -20.57 2.31 -13.45
N HIS A 61 -19.87 1.18 -13.52
CA HIS A 61 -18.54 1.09 -14.10
C HIS A 61 -18.35 -0.22 -14.87
N THR A 62 -17.44 -0.20 -15.84
CA THR A 62 -17.04 -1.38 -16.62
C THR A 62 -15.53 -1.40 -16.86
N SER A 63 -14.97 -2.58 -17.13
CA SER A 63 -13.58 -2.80 -17.53
C SER A 63 -12.59 -2.24 -16.49
N GLU A 64 -11.51 -1.59 -16.90
CA GLU A 64 -10.50 -1.06 -15.97
C GLU A 64 -11.09 -0.07 -14.95
N ALA A 65 -12.11 0.71 -15.33
CA ALA A 65 -12.75 1.65 -14.42
C ALA A 65 -13.48 0.92 -13.28
N ALA A 66 -14.15 -0.19 -13.59
CA ALA A 66 -14.77 -1.05 -12.58
C ALA A 66 -13.73 -1.67 -11.65
N LEU A 67 -12.61 -2.16 -12.21
CA LEU A 67 -11.54 -2.74 -11.41
C LEU A 67 -10.93 -1.71 -10.46
N ARG A 68 -10.63 -0.49 -10.93
CA ARG A 68 -10.13 0.60 -10.08
C ARG A 68 -11.10 0.97 -8.97
N HIS A 69 -12.40 1.08 -9.28
CA HIS A 69 -13.43 1.35 -8.29
C HIS A 69 -13.53 0.23 -7.24
N LEU A 70 -13.46 -1.03 -7.64
CA LEU A 70 -13.51 -2.15 -6.70
C LEU A 70 -12.28 -2.24 -5.82
N LEU A 71 -11.12 -1.79 -6.30
CA LEU A 71 -9.91 -1.73 -5.50
C LEU A 71 -10.08 -0.77 -4.32
N THR A 72 -10.79 0.37 -4.47
CA THR A 72 -11.04 1.36 -3.40
C THR A 72 -12.00 0.92 -2.30
N TRP A 73 -12.54 -0.30 -2.38
CA TRP A 73 -13.44 -0.79 -1.35
C TRP A 73 -12.66 -1.42 -0.20
N ASP A 74 -12.73 -0.79 0.96
CA ASP A 74 -12.13 -1.31 2.20
C ASP A 74 -13.11 -2.19 3.00
N GLU A 75 -14.41 -2.11 2.67
CA GLU A 75 -15.47 -2.84 3.34
C GLU A 75 -16.37 -3.61 2.36
N GLY A 76 -16.84 -4.77 2.81
CA GLY A 76 -17.73 -5.65 2.06
C GLY A 76 -17.28 -7.10 2.09
N HIS A 77 -17.86 -7.89 1.21
CA HIS A 77 -17.60 -9.33 1.09
C HIS A 77 -17.28 -9.67 -0.34
N PHE A 78 -16.48 -10.71 -0.52
CA PHE A 78 -16.25 -11.28 -1.83
C PHE A 78 -16.29 -12.81 -1.81
N ARG A 79 -16.62 -13.39 -2.95
CA ARG A 79 -16.60 -14.83 -3.20
C ARG A 79 -16.04 -15.12 -4.57
N TYR A 80 -15.04 -15.97 -4.59
CA TYR A 80 -14.48 -16.56 -5.78
C TYR A 80 -15.22 -17.87 -6.11
N THR A 81 -15.63 -17.97 -7.38
CA THR A 81 -16.20 -19.18 -7.96
C THR A 81 -15.34 -19.59 -9.15
N PRO A 82 -14.68 -20.76 -9.11
CA PRO A 82 -14.01 -21.30 -10.28
C PRO A 82 -15.06 -21.60 -11.35
N GLU A 83 -14.78 -21.26 -12.61
CA GLU A 83 -15.63 -21.61 -13.74
C GLU A 83 -14.95 -22.63 -14.64
N ALA A 84 -15.75 -23.35 -15.43
CA ALA A 84 -15.26 -24.31 -16.40
C ALA A 84 -14.43 -23.60 -17.48
N ALA A 85 -13.43 -24.31 -18.02
CA ALA A 85 -12.48 -23.81 -19.01
C ALA A 85 -13.15 -23.23 -20.28
N ASP A 86 -14.39 -23.63 -20.57
CA ASP A 86 -15.14 -23.24 -21.78
C ASP A 86 -16.01 -21.98 -21.61
N SER A 87 -15.86 -21.24 -20.50
CA SER A 87 -16.62 -20.03 -20.27
C SER A 87 -16.10 -18.91 -21.18
N ILE A 88 -16.99 -18.33 -22.00
CA ILE A 88 -16.66 -17.18 -22.85
C ILE A 88 -16.58 -15.95 -21.96
N TYR A 89 -15.38 -15.39 -21.82
CA TYR A 89 -15.15 -14.14 -21.10
C TYR A 89 -15.16 -12.96 -22.09
N PRO A 90 -15.93 -11.89 -21.83
CA PRO A 90 -15.64 -10.63 -22.51
C PRO A 90 -14.23 -10.21 -22.12
N VAL A 91 -13.31 -10.04 -23.08
CA VAL A 91 -11.95 -9.55 -22.80
C VAL A 91 -11.93 -8.08 -23.15
N THR A 92 -12.02 -7.22 -22.13
CA THR A 92 -11.99 -5.76 -22.31
C THR A 92 -10.84 -5.10 -21.58
N ILE A 93 -10.16 -5.82 -20.70
CA ILE A 93 -8.95 -5.39 -20.01
C ILE A 93 -7.78 -6.13 -20.65
N SER A 94 -6.94 -5.38 -21.37
CA SER A 94 -5.76 -5.91 -22.05
C SER A 94 -4.47 -5.71 -21.26
N LYS A 95 -4.46 -4.80 -20.28
CA LYS A 95 -3.28 -4.56 -19.45
C LYS A 95 -3.04 -5.71 -18.47
N PRO A 96 -1.77 -6.05 -18.19
CA PRO A 96 -1.42 -6.99 -17.15
C PRO A 96 -2.02 -6.59 -15.80
N THR A 97 -2.55 -7.56 -15.06
CA THR A 97 -3.16 -7.28 -13.74
C THR A 97 -2.17 -6.67 -12.75
N CYS A 98 -0.89 -7.05 -12.82
CA CYS A 98 0.15 -6.48 -11.97
C CYS A 98 0.38 -4.99 -12.21
N GLU A 99 0.25 -4.53 -13.46
CA GLU A 99 0.37 -3.12 -13.82
C GLU A 99 -0.79 -2.31 -13.26
N ILE A 100 -2.02 -2.82 -13.40
CA ILE A 100 -3.22 -2.15 -12.86
C ILE A 100 -3.17 -2.05 -11.34
N LEU A 101 -2.70 -3.11 -10.66
CA LEU A 101 -2.50 -3.08 -9.20
C LEU A 101 -1.46 -2.05 -8.79
N ALA A 102 -0.32 -1.98 -9.49
CA ALA A 102 0.70 -0.96 -9.21
C ALA A 102 0.16 0.47 -9.39
N MET A 103 -0.61 0.71 -10.47
CA MET A 103 -1.25 2.02 -10.71
C MET A 103 -2.31 2.38 -9.66
N ALA A 104 -2.92 1.39 -8.99
CA ALA A 104 -3.88 1.62 -7.92
C ALA A 104 -3.21 1.88 -6.56
N GLU A 105 -1.97 1.42 -6.38
CA GLU A 105 -1.15 1.66 -5.20
C GLU A 105 -0.55 3.08 -5.19
N GLU A 106 -0.18 3.63 -6.35
CA GLU A 106 0.45 4.95 -6.46
C GLU A 106 -0.38 6.11 -5.84
N PRO A 107 -1.69 6.27 -6.09
CA PRO A 107 -2.47 7.36 -5.51
C PRO A 107 -2.63 7.22 -3.99
N ARG A 108 -2.70 5.99 -3.48
CA ARG A 108 -2.83 5.72 -2.03
C ARG A 108 -1.54 6.03 -1.31
N HIS A 109 -0.42 5.58 -1.85
CA HIS A 109 0.88 5.94 -1.32
C HIS A 109 1.10 7.45 -1.35
N ALA A 110 0.69 8.13 -2.42
CA ALA A 110 0.77 9.59 -2.48
C ALA A 110 -0.12 10.28 -1.42
N SER A 111 -1.33 9.78 -1.14
CA SER A 111 -2.19 10.34 -0.08
C SER A 111 -1.64 10.09 1.32
N GLU A 112 -1.16 8.87 1.60
CA GLU A 112 -0.55 8.51 2.89
C GLU A 112 0.72 9.33 3.15
N VAL A 113 1.56 9.49 2.13
CA VAL A 113 2.76 10.33 2.21
C VAL A 113 2.40 11.78 2.49
N ARG A 114 1.38 12.34 1.83
CA ARG A 114 0.91 13.71 2.08
C ARG A 114 0.35 13.88 3.49
N GLU A 115 -0.43 12.91 3.96
CA GLU A 115 -0.95 12.93 5.33
C GLU A 115 0.20 12.87 6.35
N HIS A 116 1.17 11.98 6.15
CA HIS A 116 2.33 11.88 7.02
C HIS A 116 3.21 13.14 6.98
N ALA A 117 3.43 13.72 5.80
CA ALA A 117 4.15 14.98 5.63
C ALA A 117 3.45 16.14 6.36
N ALA A 118 2.13 16.21 6.32
CA ALA A 118 1.35 17.24 7.01
C ALA A 118 1.40 17.14 8.55
N HIS A 119 1.70 15.95 9.09
CA HIS A 119 1.72 15.69 10.53
C HIS A 119 3.14 15.48 11.10
N LEU A 120 4.18 15.91 10.39
CA LEU A 120 5.56 15.84 10.91
C LEU A 120 5.69 16.75 12.14
N THR A 121 5.99 16.14 13.28
CA THR A 121 6.29 16.82 14.54
C THR A 121 7.77 16.68 14.90
N PRO A 122 8.31 17.54 15.79
CA PRO A 122 9.69 17.45 16.27
C PRO A 122 10.09 16.05 16.80
N ASP A 123 9.14 15.32 17.39
CA ASP A 123 9.33 13.98 17.97
C ASP A 123 9.18 12.83 16.95
N THR A 124 8.86 13.15 15.68
CA THR A 124 8.71 12.14 14.65
C THR A 124 10.05 11.46 14.39
N VAL A 125 10.05 10.12 14.40
CA VAL A 125 11.22 9.31 14.03
C VAL A 125 10.99 8.77 12.63
N LEU A 126 11.99 8.93 11.77
CA LEU A 126 11.96 8.35 10.43
C LEU A 126 12.81 7.07 10.38
N ALA A 127 12.47 6.18 9.45
CA ALA A 127 13.32 5.05 9.08
C ALA A 127 13.48 4.98 7.56
N ALA A 128 14.70 4.68 7.12
CA ALA A 128 15.00 4.46 5.71
C ALA A 128 14.32 3.19 5.19
N LEU A 129 13.85 3.24 3.95
CA LEU A 129 13.23 2.12 3.24
C LEU A 129 14.25 1.43 2.32
N PRO A 130 14.27 0.08 2.26
CA PRO A 130 15.16 -0.64 1.36
C PRO A 130 14.81 -0.32 -0.09
N GLN A 131 15.81 0.08 -0.87
CA GLN A 131 15.66 0.38 -2.30
C GLN A 131 15.96 -0.86 -3.13
N VAL A 132 15.12 -1.14 -4.13
CA VAL A 132 15.33 -2.24 -5.08
C VAL A 132 15.86 -1.67 -6.39
N GLU A 133 17.05 -2.10 -6.77
CA GLU A 133 17.73 -1.68 -8.00
C GLU A 133 16.84 -1.95 -9.22
N GLY A 134 16.70 -0.95 -10.11
CA GLY A 134 15.87 -1.03 -11.31
C GLY A 134 14.41 -0.58 -11.16
N LYS A 135 13.93 -0.27 -9.94
CA LYS A 135 12.60 0.36 -9.72
C LYS A 135 12.66 1.87 -9.47
N SER A 136 13.83 2.40 -9.14
CA SER A 136 13.98 3.82 -8.77
C SER A 136 14.05 4.70 -10.02
N GLN A 137 13.13 5.67 -10.11
CA GLN A 137 13.25 6.78 -11.07
C GLN A 137 14.55 7.57 -10.79
N LYS A 138 15.01 8.36 -11.77
CA LYS A 138 16.15 9.27 -11.59
C LYS A 138 15.87 10.22 -10.43
N LEU A 139 16.43 9.90 -9.26
CA LEU A 139 16.31 10.70 -8.06
C LEU A 139 17.29 11.88 -8.14
N GLN A 140 16.77 13.09 -8.19
CA GLN A 140 17.56 14.30 -7.98
C GLN A 140 17.49 14.63 -6.50
N MET A 141 18.64 14.66 -5.82
CA MET A 141 18.71 14.90 -4.39
C MET A 141 19.88 15.83 -4.08
N SER A 142 19.66 16.79 -3.20
CA SER A 142 20.68 17.70 -2.71
C SER A 142 21.67 16.99 -1.77
N ALA A 143 22.85 17.59 -1.58
CA ALA A 143 23.85 17.06 -0.66
C ALA A 143 23.31 16.94 0.78
N MET A 144 22.46 17.88 1.20
CA MET A 144 21.89 17.90 2.54
C MET A 144 20.83 16.82 2.76
N GLU A 145 19.97 16.59 1.76
CA GLU A 145 19.01 15.49 1.78
C GLU A 145 19.71 14.12 1.82
N TRP A 146 20.83 13.98 1.10
CA TRP A 146 21.66 12.78 1.16
C TRP A 146 22.26 12.56 2.56
N ILE A 147 22.78 13.62 3.19
CA ILE A 147 23.31 13.56 4.56
C ILE A 147 22.20 13.12 5.53
N ILE A 148 21.01 13.72 5.45
CA ILE A 148 19.88 13.37 6.31
C ILE A 148 19.47 11.92 6.11
N LEU A 149 19.35 11.46 4.86
CA LEU A 149 18.98 10.08 4.55
C LEU A 149 19.96 9.07 5.16
N VAL A 150 21.26 9.33 5.04
CA VAL A 150 22.30 8.48 5.65
C VAL A 150 22.18 8.46 7.17
N ARG A 151 21.93 9.62 7.80
CA ARG A 151 21.75 9.71 9.26
C ARG A 151 20.52 8.94 9.74
N ILE A 152 19.39 9.08 9.04
CA ILE A 152 18.16 8.31 9.30
C ILE A 152 18.41 6.80 9.15
N GLY A 153 19.24 6.39 8.19
CA GLY A 153 19.59 4.99 7.98
C GLY A 153 20.50 4.39 9.08
N GLN A 154 21.35 5.21 9.70
CA GLN A 154 22.31 4.77 10.73
C GLN A 154 21.71 4.73 12.13
N GLU A 155 20.92 5.75 12.50
CA GLU A 155 20.43 5.92 13.87
C GLU A 155 18.95 6.32 13.87
N ARG A 156 18.17 5.74 14.79
CA ARG A 156 16.77 6.15 15.00
C ARG A 156 16.73 7.45 15.80
N LYS A 157 16.72 8.58 15.10
CA LYS A 157 16.64 9.92 15.69
C LYS A 157 15.32 10.59 15.38
N THR A 158 14.90 11.47 16.30
CA THR A 158 13.79 12.38 16.06
C THR A 158 14.22 13.48 15.10
N LEU A 159 13.26 14.08 14.39
CA LEU A 159 13.53 15.22 13.51
C LEU A 159 14.19 16.39 14.26
N GLN A 160 13.82 16.60 15.53
CA GLN A 160 14.44 17.63 16.38
C GLN A 160 15.92 17.36 16.66
N ALA A 161 16.29 16.11 16.93
CA ALA A 161 17.69 15.73 17.14
C ALA A 161 18.50 15.92 15.86
N LEU A 162 17.94 15.55 14.70
CA LEU A 162 18.56 15.76 13.39
C LEU A 162 18.77 17.26 13.08
N ALA A 163 17.79 18.11 13.41
CA ALA A 163 17.90 19.55 13.25
C ALA A 163 19.05 20.13 14.09
N THR A 164 19.16 19.69 15.33
CA THR A 164 20.22 20.11 16.25
C THR A 164 21.61 19.67 15.75
N GLU A 165 21.76 18.43 15.30
CA GLU A 165 23.03 17.90 14.78
C GLU A 165 23.46 18.54 13.47
N CYS A 166 22.51 18.83 12.58
CA CYS A 166 22.78 19.49 11.31
C CYS A 166 22.89 21.01 11.43
N SER A 167 22.79 21.56 12.66
CA SER A 167 22.82 23.00 12.93
C SER A 167 21.81 23.77 12.06
N THR A 168 20.62 23.22 11.86
CA THR A 168 19.58 23.77 10.98
C THR A 168 18.23 23.79 11.68
N SER A 169 17.24 24.52 11.13
CA SER A 169 15.91 24.60 11.73
C SER A 169 15.11 23.31 11.52
N PHE A 170 14.19 23.02 12.44
CA PHE A 170 13.25 21.90 12.29
C PHE A 170 12.46 22.01 10.99
N GLU A 171 11.99 23.21 10.63
CA GLU A 171 11.23 23.46 9.39
C GLU A 171 12.00 23.01 8.15
N HIS A 172 13.32 23.27 8.11
CA HIS A 172 14.16 22.88 6.99
C HIS A 172 14.36 21.36 6.95
N ILE A 173 14.59 20.72 8.10
CA ILE A 173 14.64 19.24 8.18
C ILE A 173 13.30 18.61 7.80
N ALA A 174 12.17 19.18 8.24
CA ALA A 174 10.83 18.69 7.94
C ALA A 174 10.50 18.83 6.44
N ALA A 175 10.94 19.91 5.79
CA ALA A 175 10.83 20.06 4.34
C ALA A 175 11.63 18.98 3.60
N MET A 176 12.89 18.75 3.98
CA MET A 176 13.72 17.69 3.39
C MET A 176 13.16 16.29 3.67
N ALA A 177 12.65 16.04 4.88
CA ALA A 177 11.98 14.81 5.25
C ALA A 177 10.73 14.56 4.40
N THR A 178 9.94 15.61 4.12
CA THR A 178 8.80 15.54 3.21
C THR A 178 9.24 15.12 1.80
N THR A 179 10.28 15.73 1.25
CA THR A 179 10.84 15.32 -0.06
C THR A 179 11.27 13.85 -0.06
N LEU A 180 11.94 13.40 1.00
CA LEU A 180 12.36 11.99 1.14
C LEU A 180 11.16 11.04 1.28
N LEU A 181 10.07 11.46 1.93
CA LEU A 181 8.81 10.71 2.02
C LEU A 181 8.13 10.60 0.65
N GLU A 182 8.05 11.71 -0.10
CA GLU A 182 7.50 11.77 -1.46
C GLU A 182 8.25 10.87 -2.44
N HIS A 183 9.57 10.74 -2.25
CA HIS A 183 10.39 9.81 -3.03
C HIS A 183 10.36 8.36 -2.53
N GLY A 184 9.60 8.06 -1.46
CA GLY A 184 9.51 6.71 -0.90
C GLY A 184 10.84 6.19 -0.32
N LEU A 185 11.72 7.09 0.11
CA LEU A 185 13.04 6.74 0.65
C LEU A 185 13.01 6.51 2.16
N VAL A 186 12.05 7.14 2.84
CA VAL A 186 11.87 7.06 4.29
C VAL A 186 10.40 6.87 4.62
N ARG A 187 10.10 6.46 5.86
CA ARG A 187 8.74 6.44 6.43
C ARG A 187 8.75 6.89 7.90
N PRO A 188 7.68 7.50 8.41
CA PRO A 188 7.53 7.71 9.84
C PRO A 188 7.38 6.37 10.56
N VAL A 189 8.03 6.26 11.71
CA VAL A 189 7.92 5.13 12.61
C VAL A 189 7.38 5.66 13.92
N THR A 190 6.25 5.12 14.37
CA THR A 190 5.76 5.41 15.72
C THR A 190 6.84 4.97 16.71
N PRO A 191 7.33 5.87 17.58
CA PRO A 191 8.32 5.49 18.58
C PRO A 191 7.69 4.45 19.49
N ARG A 192 8.05 3.18 19.27
CA ARG A 192 7.74 2.10 20.19
C ARG A 192 8.65 2.35 21.38
N PHE A 193 8.17 3.07 22.38
CA PHE A 193 8.89 3.21 23.65
C PHE A 193 9.22 1.80 24.12
N ALA A 194 10.50 1.46 24.07
CA ALA A 194 11.00 0.20 24.58
C ALA A 194 10.65 0.17 26.08
N SER A 195 9.77 -0.77 26.46
CA SER A 195 9.58 -1.11 27.85
C SER A 195 10.94 -1.49 28.43
N ALA A 196 11.47 -0.62 29.28
CA ALA A 196 12.71 -0.86 30.00
C ALA A 196 12.50 -2.05 30.95
N ALA A 197 12.80 -3.26 30.48
CA ALA A 197 13.08 -4.39 31.34
C ALA A 197 14.38 -4.07 32.08
N ARG A 198 14.25 -3.39 33.23
CA ARG A 198 15.32 -3.13 34.18
C ARG A 198 16.01 -4.45 34.51
N HIS A 199 17.31 -4.46 34.28
CA HIS A 199 18.28 -5.23 35.05
C HIS A 199 17.88 -5.28 36.53
N LYS A 200 17.60 -6.49 37.04
CA LYS A 200 18.07 -6.86 38.37
C LYS A 200 19.26 -7.81 38.18
N VAL A 201 20.43 -7.19 38.19
CA VAL A 201 21.62 -7.82 38.76
C VAL A 201 21.33 -7.97 40.24
N GLN A 202 21.28 -9.20 40.74
CA GLN A 202 21.65 -9.46 42.12
C GLN A 202 22.45 -10.77 42.14
N ALA A 203 23.75 -10.57 42.34
CA ALA A 203 24.75 -11.57 42.65
C ALA A 203 24.63 -12.03 44.12
N SER A 204 25.41 -13.08 44.42
CA SER A 204 25.68 -13.74 45.71
C SER A 204 24.58 -14.68 46.22
N ALA A 205 24.79 -16.00 46.25
CA ALA A 205 25.78 -16.76 47.02
C ALA A 205 25.48 -16.75 48.52
N SER A 206 24.74 -17.76 48.99
CA SER A 206 25.06 -18.66 50.12
C SER A 206 23.97 -19.71 50.21
#